data_AF-A0A2E8EGN2-F1
#
_entry.id   AF-A0A2E8EGN2-F1
#
_cell.length_a   1.000
_cell.length_b   1.000
_cell.length_c   1.000
_cell.angle_alpha   90.00
_cell.angle_beta   90.00
_cell.angle_gamma   90.00
#
_symmetry.space_group_name_H-M   'P 1'
#
loop_
_entity.id
_entity.type
_entity.pdbx_description
1 polymer ?
#
loop_
_entity_poly.entity_id
_entity_poly.type
_entity_poly.pdbx_seq_one_letter_code
_entity_poly.pdbx_strand_id
1 'polypeptide(L)'
;MMSFKEPETKCDDIDCPFHGNLSTRGRILEGTVMSDKMAKSVIISIEYTKYYPKYERYARLHNRIPAHNPPCIDARRGDKVKIAECRPLSKTKTFVVVEKE
;
A
#
# COMPACT_ATOMS: atom_id res chain seq x y z
N MET A 1 2.26 -14.13 -13.06
CA MET A 1 3.36 -13.37 -12.44
C MET A 1 2.90 -11.93 -12.42
N MET A 2 2.81 -11.29 -11.25
CA MET A 2 2.34 -9.90 -11.17
C MET A 2 3.45 -8.99 -11.71
N SER A 3 3.17 -8.27 -12.79
CA SER A 3 4.14 -7.42 -13.48
C SER A 3 4.13 -6.04 -12.82
N PHE A 4 5.11 -5.77 -11.95
CA PHE A 4 5.36 -4.43 -11.43
C PHE A 4 6.56 -3.82 -12.16
N LYS A 5 6.54 -2.51 -12.36
CA LYS A 5 7.71 -1.79 -12.86
C LYS A 5 8.74 -1.69 -11.74
N GLU A 6 9.98 -2.04 -12.04
CA GLU A 6 11.07 -1.96 -11.08
C GLU A 6 11.43 -0.49 -10.83
N PRO A 7 11.58 -0.06 -9.55
CA PRO A 7 12.02 1.28 -9.23
C PRO A 7 13.50 1.49 -9.59
N GLU A 8 13.86 2.69 -10.04
CA GLU A 8 15.23 3.04 -10.44
C GLU A 8 16.20 3.08 -9.23
N THR A 9 15.68 3.32 -8.03
CA THR A 9 16.44 3.46 -6.79
C THR A 9 16.68 2.11 -6.11
N LYS A 10 17.94 1.82 -5.78
CA LYS A 10 18.33 0.61 -5.03
C LYS A 10 18.06 0.78 -3.52
N CYS A 11 17.51 -0.25 -2.89
CA CYS A 11 17.25 -0.32 -1.44
C CYS A 11 18.10 -1.46 -0.83
N ASP A 12 18.62 -1.28 0.38
CA ASP A 12 19.26 -2.34 1.19
C ASP A 12 18.31 -2.91 2.26
N ASP A 13 17.00 -2.69 2.11
CA ASP A 13 16.00 -3.08 3.08
C ASP A 13 15.58 -4.56 2.93
N ILE A 14 15.62 -5.30 4.05
CA ILE A 14 15.27 -6.73 4.10
C ILE A 14 13.80 -6.97 3.72
N ASP A 15 12.92 -6.04 4.11
CA ASP A 15 11.48 -6.09 3.86
C ASP A 15 11.07 -5.45 2.51
N CYS A 16 12.04 -5.11 1.66
CA CYS A 16 11.83 -4.58 0.32
C CYS A 16 11.40 -5.71 -0.64
N PRO A 17 10.35 -5.56 -1.47
CA PRO A 17 9.86 -6.63 -2.34
C PRO A 17 10.72 -6.85 -3.59
N PHE A 18 11.54 -5.87 -3.97
CA PHE A 18 12.40 -5.93 -5.16
C PHE A 18 13.83 -6.39 -4.83
N HIS A 19 14.48 -5.76 -3.86
CA HIS A 19 15.89 -6.04 -3.51
C HIS A 19 16.04 -6.87 -2.23
N GLY A 20 14.96 -7.09 -1.48
CA GLY A 20 14.95 -7.87 -0.25
C GLY A 20 14.44 -9.30 -0.44
N ASN A 21 14.06 -9.95 0.66
CA ASN A 21 13.55 -11.33 0.66
C ASN A 21 12.02 -11.38 0.88
N LEU A 22 11.34 -10.25 0.69
CA LEU A 22 9.91 -10.15 0.92
C LEU A 22 9.13 -10.60 -0.31
N SER A 23 8.47 -11.76 -0.21
CA SER A 23 7.51 -12.21 -1.23
C SER A 23 6.16 -11.51 -1.06
N THR A 24 5.73 -10.82 -2.11
CA THR A 24 4.36 -10.31 -2.25
C THR A 24 3.46 -11.38 -2.86
N ARG A 25 2.25 -11.52 -2.32
CA ARG A 25 1.25 -12.52 -2.76
C ARG A 25 -0.15 -11.99 -2.51
N GLY A 26 -1.17 -12.56 -3.17
CA GLY A 26 -2.57 -12.26 -2.82
C GLY A 26 -3.11 -11.01 -3.51
N ARG A 27 -3.80 -10.14 -2.77
CA ARG A 27 -4.53 -9.00 -3.33
C ARG A 27 -3.64 -7.79 -3.56
N ILE A 28 -3.95 -7.05 -4.61
CA ILE A 28 -3.39 -5.74 -4.91
C ILE A 28 -4.50 -4.72 -4.68
N LEU A 29 -4.20 -3.66 -3.93
CA LEU A 29 -5.10 -2.56 -3.68
C LEU A 29 -4.45 -1.26 -4.12
N GLU A 30 -5.27 -0.32 -4.58
CA GLU A 30 -4.83 1.01 -4.99
C GLU A 30 -5.43 2.02 -4.03
N GLY A 31 -4.67 3.06 -3.70
CA GLY A 31 -5.14 4.10 -2.79
C GLY A 31 -4.20 5.29 -2.73
N THR A 32 -4.60 6.28 -1.93
CA THR A 32 -3.86 7.53 -1.79
C THR A 32 -3.16 7.57 -0.44
N VAL A 33 -1.90 8.03 -0.42
CA VAL A 33 -1.15 8.18 0.82
C VAL A 33 -1.70 9.35 1.64
N MET A 34 -2.23 9.06 2.82
CA MET A 34 -2.77 10.07 3.74
C MET A 34 -1.70 10.64 4.67
N SER A 35 -0.77 9.79 5.14
CA SER A 35 0.32 10.22 6.03
C SER A 35 1.57 9.36 5.91
N ASP A 36 2.72 10.01 5.95
CA ASP A 36 4.08 9.48 5.84
C ASP A 36 4.92 9.72 7.12
N LYS A 37 4.28 10.05 8.25
CA LYS A 37 4.99 10.45 9.48
C LYS A 37 5.80 9.34 10.15
N MET A 38 5.56 8.07 9.81
CA MET A 38 6.21 6.92 10.44
C MET A 38 7.43 6.48 9.63
N ALA A 39 8.51 6.09 10.31
CA ALA A 39 9.68 5.56 9.65
C ALA A 39 9.33 4.31 8.81
N LYS A 40 9.72 4.32 7.54
CA LYS A 40 9.54 3.22 6.56
C LYS A 40 8.09 2.73 6.45
N SER A 41 7.11 3.60 6.69
CA SER A 41 5.70 3.20 6.69
C SER A 41 4.75 4.34 6.38
N VAL A 42 3.71 4.02 5.63
CA VAL A 42 2.72 4.98 5.17
C VAL A 42 1.31 4.49 5.52
N ILE A 43 0.40 5.43 5.75
CA ILE A 43 -1.03 5.16 5.91
C ILE A 43 -1.71 5.51 4.60
N ILE A 44 -2.36 4.52 4.01
CA ILE A 44 -3.05 4.63 2.72
C ILE A 44 -4.55 4.65 2.97
N SER A 45 -5.25 5.53 2.28
CA SER A 45 -6.71 5.60 2.29
C SER A 45 -7.25 4.98 1.01
N ILE A 46 -8.12 3.98 1.15
CA ILE A 46 -8.87 3.39 0.04
C ILE A 46 -10.30 3.86 0.14
N GLU A 47 -10.74 4.60 -0.86
CA GLU A 47 -12.11 5.09 -0.95
C GLU A 47 -12.97 4.10 -1.73
N TYR A 48 -14.15 3.77 -1.19
CA TYR A 48 -15.11 2.91 -1.87
C TYR A 48 -16.54 3.31 -1.51
N THR A 49 -17.47 3.04 -2.42
CA THR A 49 -18.89 3.30 -2.19
C THR A 49 -19.60 2.04 -1.74
N LYS A 50 -20.33 2.12 -0.62
CA LYS A 50 -21.20 1.03 -0.15
C LYS A 50 -22.66 1.39 -0.41
N TYR A 51 -23.38 0.48 -1.07
CA TYR A 51 -24.82 0.58 -1.24
C TYR A 51 -25.54 0.13 0.03
N TYR A 52 -26.53 0.90 0.49
CA TYR A 52 -27.40 0.56 1.61
C TYR A 52 -28.80 0.18 1.07
N PRO A 53 -29.16 -1.11 1.02
CA PRO A 53 -30.39 -1.57 0.38
C PRO A 53 -31.66 -0.96 0.99
N LYS A 54 -31.70 -0.80 2.32
CA LYS A 54 -32.84 -0.22 3.03
C LYS A 54 -33.17 1.22 2.58
N TYR A 55 -32.16 1.98 2.18
CA TYR A 55 -32.29 3.40 1.86
C TYR A 55 -32.11 3.71 0.37
N GLU A 56 -31.80 2.69 -0.43
CA GLU A 56 -31.52 2.80 -1.86
C GLU A 56 -30.49 3.90 -2.20
N ARG A 57 -29.50 4.07 -1.31
CA ARG A 57 -28.50 5.13 -1.38
C ARG A 57 -27.09 4.57 -1.26
N TYR A 58 -26.14 5.26 -1.88
CA TYR A 58 -24.71 4.99 -1.75
C TYR A 58 -24.09 5.90 -0.71
N ALA A 59 -23.28 5.33 0.19
CA ALA A 59 -22.39 6.11 1.05
C ALA A 59 -20.95 5.98 0.56
N ARG A 60 -20.21 7.09 0.60
CA ARG A 60 -18.76 7.11 0.39
C ARG A 60 -18.09 6.75 1.71
N LEU A 61 -17.33 5.66 1.72
CA LEU A 61 -16.58 5.18 2.86
C LEU A 61 -15.09 5.16 2.52
N HIS A 62 -14.26 5.13 3.56
CA HIS A 62 -12.81 5.01 3.40
C HIS A 62 -12.24 4.05 4.43
N ASN A 63 -11.29 3.22 4.01
CA ASN A 63 -10.52 2.34 4.88
C ASN A 63 -9.07 2.82 4.93
N ARG A 64 -8.48 2.83 6.13
CA ARG A 64 -7.06 3.18 6.30
C ARG A 64 -6.24 1.92 6.51
N ILE A 65 -5.25 1.72 5.65
CA ILE A 65 -4.36 0.56 5.69
C ILE A 65 -2.92 1.04 5.89
N PRO A 66 -2.23 0.59 6.95
CA PRO A 66 -0.82 0.84 7.10
C PRO A 66 -0.02 -0.12 6.22
N ALA A 67 0.87 0.43 5.40
CA ALA A 67 1.76 -0.32 4.52
C ALA A 67 3.22 -0.01 4.81
N HIS A 68 4.09 -0.98 4.54
CA HIS A 68 5.54 -0.76 4.54
C HIS A 68 5.93 0.02 3.29
N ASN A 69 6.69 1.10 3.50
CA ASN A 69 7.21 1.93 2.42
C ASN A 69 8.72 1.67 2.30
N PRO A 70 9.16 0.94 1.27
CA PRO A 70 10.58 0.74 1.03
C PRO A 70 11.23 2.04 0.53
N PRO A 71 12.51 2.30 0.84
CA PRO A 71 13.19 3.54 0.45
C PRO A 71 13.41 3.64 -1.06
N CYS A 72 13.27 2.53 -1.81
CA CYS A 72 13.34 2.56 -3.26
C CYS A 72 12.16 3.29 -3.91
N ILE A 73 10.99 3.33 -3.26
CA ILE A 73 9.78 3.97 -3.79
C ILE A 73 9.54 5.34 -3.15
N ASP A 74 9.94 5.52 -1.88
CA ASP A 74 9.79 6.77 -1.10
C ASP A 74 8.42 7.46 -1.31
N ALA A 75 7.32 6.71 -1.08
CA ALA A 75 5.98 7.26 -1.22
C ALA A 75 5.70 8.38 -0.20
N ARG A 76 5.24 9.53 -0.68
CA ARG A 76 4.94 10.73 0.11
C ARG A 76 3.44 10.98 0.17
N ARG A 77 3.04 11.88 1.06
CA ARG A 77 1.64 12.27 1.22
C ARG A 77 1.06 12.85 -0.08
N GLY A 78 -0.10 12.35 -0.47
CA GLY A 78 -0.81 12.78 -1.69
C GLY A 78 -0.55 11.90 -2.91
N ASP A 79 0.45 11.03 -2.86
CA ASP A 79 0.75 10.12 -3.97
C ASP A 79 -0.31 9.02 -4.08
N LYS A 80 -0.58 8.59 -5.33
CA LYS A 80 -1.34 7.36 -5.61
C LYS A 80 -0.38 6.19 -5.64
N VAL A 81 -0.71 5.15 -4.88
CA VAL A 81 0.15 3.99 -4.69
C VAL A 81 -0.63 2.71 -4.87
N LYS A 82 0.06 1.70 -5.40
CA LYS A 82 -0.39 0.31 -5.41
C LYS A 82 0.32 -0.44 -4.30
N ILE A 83 -0.47 -1.11 -3.47
CA ILE A 83 0.00 -1.99 -2.41
C ILE A 83 -0.32 -3.43 -2.71
N ALA A 84 0.60 -4.32 -2.34
CA ALA A 84 0.40 -5.75 -2.40
C ALA A 84 0.38 -6.36 -1.00
N GLU A 85 -0.43 -7.39 -0.81
CA GLU A 85 -0.42 -8.21 0.39
C GLU A 85 0.92 -8.97 0.55
N CYS A 86 1.37 -9.11 1.79
CA CYS A 86 2.61 -9.81 2.14
C CYS A 86 2.44 -10.63 3.42
N ARG A 87 3.50 -11.30 3.87
CA ARG A 87 3.52 -11.83 5.25
C ARG A 87 3.35 -10.68 6.25
N PRO A 88 2.71 -10.88 7.40
CA PRO A 88 2.67 -9.84 8.43
C PRO A 88 4.07 -9.35 8.79
N LEU A 89 4.30 -8.04 8.66
CA LEU A 89 5.55 -7.36 9.02
C LEU A 89 5.49 -6.81 10.44
N SER A 90 4.30 -6.42 10.87
CA SER A 90 4.04 -5.98 12.25
C SER A 90 2.61 -6.35 12.65
N LYS A 91 2.19 -5.93 13.85
CA LYS A 91 0.82 -6.14 14.33
C LYS A 91 -0.25 -5.59 13.37
N THR A 92 0.05 -4.51 12.67
CA THR A 92 -0.91 -3.84 11.78
C THR A 92 -0.50 -3.87 10.31
N LYS A 93 0.79 -3.99 10.00
CA LYS A 93 1.31 -3.93 8.62
C LYS A 93 1.31 -5.32 8.00
N THR A 94 0.45 -5.51 7.02
CA THR A 94 0.34 -6.73 6.19
C THR A 94 0.45 -6.44 4.69
N PHE A 95 0.80 -5.20 4.35
CA PHE A 95 0.89 -4.71 2.98
C PHE A 95 2.21 -3.99 2.75
N VAL A 96 2.71 -4.03 1.52
CA VAL A 96 3.90 -3.31 1.06
C VAL A 96 3.57 -2.48 -0.16
N VAL A 97 4.13 -1.28 -0.24
CA VAL A 97 4.03 -0.42 -1.43
C VAL A 97 4.91 -1.01 -2.54
N VAL A 98 4.34 -1.18 -3.73
CA VAL A 98 5.04 -1.80 -4.87
C VAL A 98 5.21 -0.84 -6.03
N GLU A 99 4.22 0.00 -6.28
CA GLU A 99 4.28 0.99 -7.36
C GLU A 99 3.71 2.31 -6.84
N LYS A 100 4.33 3.41 -7.27
CA LYS A 100 3.83 4.78 -7.12
C LYS A 100 3.59 5.33 -8.53
N GLU A 101 2.43 5.96 -8.72
CA GLU A 101 2.12 6.75 -9.94
C GLU A 101 2.71 8.16 -9.88
#